data_AF-A0A378MVC8-F1
#
_entry.id   AF-A0A378MVC8-F1
#
_cell.length_a   1.000
_cell.length_b   1.000
_cell.length_c   1.000
_cell.angle_alpha   90.00
_cell.angle_beta   90.00
_cell.angle_gamma   90.00
#
_symmetry.space_group_name_H-M   'P 1'
#
loop_
_entity.id
_entity.type
_entity.pdbx_description
1 polymer ?
#
loop_
_entity_poly.entity_id
_entity_poly.type
_entity_poly.pdbx_seq_one_letter_code
_entity_poly.pdbx_strand_id
1 'polypeptide(L)'
;MLPNVFEFYYKGLELCNGFHELDDADEQIHRFEQDNLQREKMGLEPQQLDVRFLAALKAGFPNCSGVALGVDRLLMLAMDAEKIEEVISFGIEKA
;
A
#
# COMPACT_ATOMS: atom_id res chain seq x y z
N MET A 1 -14.05 7.86 13.87
CA MET A 1 -12.72 8.51 13.92
C MET A 1 -12.19 8.53 12.49
N LEU A 2 -11.71 9.66 11.97
CA LEU A 2 -11.11 9.68 10.64
C LEU A 2 -9.79 8.88 10.68
N PRO A 3 -9.45 8.11 9.63
CA PRO A 3 -8.20 7.37 9.60
C PRO A 3 -7.02 8.34 9.54
N ASN A 4 -5.96 8.06 10.30
CA ASN A 4 -4.73 8.86 10.34
C ASN A 4 -3.85 8.50 9.13
N VAL A 5 -4.26 8.92 7.93
CA VAL A 5 -3.61 8.64 6.66
C VAL A 5 -3.12 9.95 6.04
N PHE A 6 -1.99 9.91 5.34
CA PHE A 6 -1.50 11.00 4.51
C PHE A 6 -0.94 10.49 3.19
N GLU A 7 -0.97 11.35 2.18
CA GLU A 7 -0.36 11.12 0.88
C GLU A 7 0.50 12.33 0.51
N PHE A 8 1.64 12.10 -0.16
CA PHE A 8 2.52 13.15 -0.63
C PHE A 8 2.50 13.23 -2.15
N TYR A 9 2.10 14.39 -2.67
CA TYR A 9 2.06 14.68 -4.09
C TYR A 9 3.04 15.80 -4.45
N TYR A 10 3.79 15.62 -5.52
CA TYR A 10 4.68 16.66 -6.06
C TYR A 10 4.70 16.62 -7.58
N LYS A 11 4.56 17.80 -8.22
CA LYS A 11 4.42 17.96 -9.68
C LYS A 11 3.36 17.02 -10.30
N GLY A 12 2.27 16.75 -9.58
CA GLY A 12 1.20 15.87 -10.06
C GLY A 12 1.47 14.36 -9.93
N LEU A 13 2.62 13.96 -9.36
CA LEU A 13 2.93 12.57 -9.05
C LEU A 13 2.67 12.28 -7.57
N GLU A 14 2.01 11.15 -7.28
CA GLU A 14 1.97 10.58 -5.93
C GLU A 14 3.30 9.90 -5.63
N LEU A 15 3.97 10.34 -4.58
CA LEU A 15 5.28 9.84 -4.18
C LEU A 15 5.22 8.89 -3.00
N CYS A 16 4.39 9.19 -1.99
CA CYS A 16 4.22 8.28 -0.88
C CYS A 16 2.80 8.28 -0.33
N ASN A 17 2.47 7.16 0.29
CA ASN A 17 1.29 6.97 1.11
C ASN A 17 1.76 6.47 2.48
N GLY A 18 1.27 7.07 3.55
CA GLY A 18 1.61 6.67 4.90
C GLY A 18 0.44 6.80 5.86
N PHE A 19 0.51 6.05 6.94
CA PHE A 19 -0.58 5.95 7.90
C PHE A 19 -0.08 5.59 9.30
N HIS A 20 -0.90 5.93 10.30
CA HIS A 20 -0.83 5.28 11.59
C HIS A 20 -1.36 3.87 11.46
N GLU A 21 -0.54 2.90 11.82
CA GLU A 21 -0.86 1.49 11.59
C GLU A 21 -2.04 1.04 12.44
N LEU A 22 -2.88 0.18 11.86
CA LEU A 22 -3.94 -0.49 12.60
C LEU A 22 -3.34 -1.67 13.37
N ASP A 23 -3.37 -1.60 14.69
CA ASP A 23 -2.89 -2.66 15.59
C ASP A 23 -4.01 -3.61 16.06
N ASP A 24 -5.28 -3.27 15.82
CA ASP A 24 -6.44 -4.10 16.14
C ASP A 24 -6.68 -5.19 15.08
N ALA A 25 -6.45 -6.44 15.49
CA ALA A 25 -6.59 -7.61 14.63
C ALA A 25 -8.04 -7.90 14.23
N ASP A 26 -9.03 -7.64 15.08
CA ASP A 26 -10.43 -7.95 14.77
C ASP A 26 -11.01 -6.92 13.81
N GLU A 27 -10.65 -5.63 13.98
CA GLU A 27 -10.93 -4.60 12.98
C GLU A 27 -10.25 -4.91 11.63
N GLN A 28 -9.01 -5.41 11.66
CA GLN A 28 -8.30 -5.79 10.43
C GLN A 28 -8.96 -6.97 9.71
N ILE A 29 -9.48 -7.97 10.45
CA ILE A 29 -10.28 -9.06 9.89
C ILE A 29 -11.54 -8.51 9.23
N HIS A 30 -12.27 -7.64 9.94
CA HIS A 30 -13.49 -7.04 9.41
C HIS A 30 -13.24 -6.30 8.09
N ARG A 31 -12.13 -5.56 7.98
CA ARG A 31 -11.74 -4.88 6.74
C ARG A 31 -11.43 -5.85 5.62
N PHE A 32 -10.70 -6.94 5.88
CA PHE A 32 -10.45 -7.96 4.86
C PHE A 32 -11.72 -8.64 4.36
N GLU A 33 -12.68 -8.91 5.25
CA GLU A 33 -13.99 -9.45 4.86
C GLU A 33 -14.79 -8.46 4.01
N GLN A 34 -14.78 -7.18 4.37
CA GLN A 34 -15.40 -6.13 3.57
C GLN A 34 -14.77 -6.01 2.18
N ASP A 35 -13.44 -6.08 2.08
CA ASP A 35 -12.73 -6.05 0.80
C ASP A 35 -13.15 -7.24 -0.07
N ASN A 36 -13.25 -8.45 0.49
CA ASN A 36 -13.73 -9.62 -0.24
C ASN A 36 -15.18 -9.47 -0.71
N LEU A 37 -16.07 -8.90 0.10
CA LEU A 37 -17.44 -8.59 -0.34
C LEU A 37 -17.46 -7.58 -1.49
N GLN A 38 -16.55 -6.61 -1.53
CA GLN A 38 -16.44 -5.68 -2.67
C GLN A 38 -15.88 -6.39 -3.91
N ARG A 39 -14.89 -7.26 -3.74
CA ARG A 39 -14.33 -8.07 -4.84
C ARG A 39 -15.40 -8.94 -5.49
N GLU A 40 -16.22 -9.64 -4.71
CA GLU A 40 -17.33 -10.45 -5.23
C GLU A 40 -18.32 -9.60 -6.04
N LYS A 41 -18.69 -8.41 -5.56
CA LYS A 41 -19.55 -7.47 -6.31
C LYS A 41 -18.94 -7.02 -7.63
N MET A 42 -17.61 -6.95 -7.70
CA MET A 42 -16.86 -6.62 -8.91
C MET A 42 -16.61 -7.84 -9.81
N GLY A 43 -17.09 -9.04 -9.45
CA GLY A 43 -16.83 -10.27 -10.18
C GLY A 43 -15.39 -10.77 -10.07
N LEU A 44 -14.67 -10.35 -9.02
CA LEU A 44 -13.31 -10.76 -8.72
C LEU A 44 -13.31 -11.88 -7.68
N GLU A 45 -12.38 -12.83 -7.82
CA GLU A 45 -12.20 -13.91 -6.83
C GLU A 45 -11.80 -13.33 -5.46
N PRO A 46 -12.35 -13.85 -4.35
CA PRO A 46 -11.96 -13.44 -3.00
C PRO A 46 -10.49 -13.81 -2.74
N GLN A 47 -9.85 -13.05 -1.87
CA GLN A 47 -8.50 -13.34 -1.37
C GLN A 47 -8.59 -14.07 -0.03
N GLN A 48 -7.70 -15.04 0.17
CA GLN A 48 -7.55 -15.67 1.48
C GLN A 48 -6.94 -14.67 2.46
N LEU A 49 -7.48 -14.62 3.68
CA LEU A 49 -6.92 -13.79 4.75
C LEU A 49 -5.53 -14.32 5.15
N ASP A 50 -4.56 -13.42 5.33
CA ASP A 50 -3.22 -13.79 5.79
C ASP A 50 -3.25 -14.14 7.29
N VAL A 51 -3.32 -15.43 7.58
CA VAL A 51 -3.36 -15.96 8.95
C VAL A 51 -2.11 -15.63 9.77
N ARG A 52 -0.95 -15.44 9.13
CA ARG A 52 0.30 -15.13 9.84
C ARG A 52 0.34 -13.66 10.24
N PHE A 53 -0.08 -12.77 9.35
CA PHE A 53 -0.23 -11.35 9.64
C PHE A 53 -1.23 -11.13 10.79
N LEU A 54 -2.40 -11.76 10.73
CA LEU A 54 -3.41 -11.66 11.79
C LEU A 54 -2.92 -12.23 13.12
N ALA A 55 -2.20 -13.36 13.10
CA ALA A 55 -1.59 -13.91 14.31
C ALA A 55 -0.54 -12.97 14.91
N ALA A 56 0.24 -12.27 14.06
CA ALA A 56 1.22 -11.29 14.52
C ALA A 56 0.55 -10.07 15.18
N LEU A 57 -0.54 -9.55 14.60
CA LEU A 57 -1.32 -8.47 15.24
C LEU A 57 -1.86 -8.92 16.61
N LYS A 58 -2.43 -10.12 16.69
CA LYS A 58 -2.96 -10.68 17.95
C LYS A 58 -1.89 -10.94 19.01
N ALA A 59 -0.67 -11.24 18.60
CA ALA A 59 0.46 -11.42 19.50
C ALA A 59 0.95 -10.10 20.14
N GLY A 60 0.53 -8.97 19.59
CA GLY A 60 0.91 -7.63 20.03
C GLY A 60 1.74 -6.93 18.97
N PHE A 61 1.16 -5.89 18.38
CA PHE A 61 1.82 -5.01 17.43
C PHE A 61 2.05 -3.64 18.08
N PRO A 62 3.29 -3.12 18.10
CA PRO A 62 3.55 -1.84 18.73
C PRO A 62 2.88 -0.71 17.97
N ASN A 63 2.39 0.27 18.70
CA ASN A 63 1.93 1.53 18.12
C ASN A 63 3.06 2.14 17.25
N CYS A 64 2.79 2.28 15.96
CA CYS A 64 3.73 2.81 14.99
C CYS A 64 3.02 3.46 13.79
N SER A 65 3.82 4.08 12.93
CA SER A 65 3.38 4.61 11.64
C SER A 65 4.27 4.09 10.53
N GLY A 66 3.66 3.74 9.40
CA GLY A 66 4.33 3.30 8.19
C GLY A 66 4.21 4.33 7.07
N VAL A 67 5.18 4.29 6.14
CA VAL A 67 5.12 5.04 4.88
C VAL A 67 5.75 4.22 3.77
N ALA A 68 5.09 4.14 2.62
CA ALA A 68 5.61 3.55 1.40
C ALA A 68 5.95 4.66 0.40
N LEU A 69 7.20 4.72 -0.04
CA LEU A 69 7.71 5.72 -1.00
C LEU A 69 8.04 5.04 -2.34
N GLY A 70 7.49 5.56 -3.43
CA GLY A 70 7.82 5.13 -4.79
C GLY A 70 9.21 5.63 -5.20
N VAL A 71 10.24 4.80 -5.03
CA VAL A 71 11.63 5.15 -5.33
C VAL A 71 11.81 5.51 -6.81
N ASP A 72 11.21 4.76 -7.74
CA ASP A 72 11.31 5.06 -9.17
C ASP A 72 10.70 6.42 -9.50
N ARG A 73 9.54 6.76 -8.93
CA ARG A 73 8.91 8.08 -9.11
C ARG A 73 9.74 9.20 -8.49
N LEU A 74 10.40 8.96 -7.36
CA LEU A 74 11.35 9.90 -6.78
C LEU A 74 12.54 10.14 -7.72
N LEU A 75 13.10 9.07 -8.31
CA LEU A 75 14.19 9.17 -9.27
C LEU A 75 13.75 9.91 -10.54
N MET A 76 12.54 9.66 -11.04
CA MET A 76 11.98 10.40 -12.18
C MET A 76 12.01 11.91 -11.92
N LEU A 77 11.54 12.33 -10.75
CA LEU A 77 11.56 13.75 -10.37
C LEU A 77 12.97 14.31 -10.19
N ALA A 78 13.87 13.53 -9.60
CA ALA A 78 15.25 13.94 -9.35
C ALA A 78 16.06 14.09 -10.63
N MET A 79 15.72 13.30 -11.66
CA MET A 79 16.40 13.26 -12.96
C MET A 79 15.63 14.00 -14.07
N ASP A 80 14.50 14.62 -13.74
CA ASP A 80 13.58 15.27 -14.69
C ASP A 80 13.13 14.33 -15.83
N ALA A 81 12.94 13.05 -15.50
CA ALA A 81 12.45 12.03 -16.42
C ALA A 81 10.91 12.07 -16.53
N GLU A 82 10.39 11.87 -17.73
CA GLU A 82 8.96 11.89 -18.00
C GLU A 82 8.32 10.50 -17.86
N LYS A 83 9.12 9.43 -18.01
CA LYS A 83 8.66 8.04 -18.00
C LYS A 83 9.48 7.18 -17.03
N ILE A 84 8.83 6.16 -16.45
CA ILE A 84 9.45 5.30 -15.45
C ILE A 84 10.57 4.41 -16.05
N GLU A 85 10.47 4.07 -17.33
CA GLU A 85 11.48 3.27 -18.04
C GLU A 85 12.81 4.01 -18.19
N GLU A 86 12.84 5.33 -18.04
CA GLU A 86 14.06 6.14 -18.11
C GLU A 86 14.91 6.03 -16.83
N VAL A 87 14.32 5.52 -15.73
CA VAL A 87 15.00 5.35 -14.43
C VAL A 87 15.12 3.90 -13.98
N ILE A 88 14.59 2.95 -14.76
CA ILE A 88 14.70 1.51 -14.52
C ILE A 88 15.68 0.89 -15.53
N SER A 89 16.60 0.05 -15.08
CA SER A 89 17.66 -0.52 -15.94
C SER A 89 17.13 -1.37 -17.09
N PHE A 90 16.11 -2.19 -16.85
CA PHE A 90 15.42 -3.02 -17.84
C PHE A 90 13.92 -2.94 -17.57
N GLY A 91 13.17 -2.25 -18.43
CA GLY A 91 11.70 -2.24 -18.36
C GLY A 91 11.12 -3.63 -18.62
N ILE A 92 9.82 -3.82 -18.33
CA ILE A 92 9.13 -5.12 -18.40
C ILE A 92 9.33 -5.83 -19.76
N GLU A 93 9.33 -5.09 -20.87
CA GLU A 93 9.53 -5.67 -22.22
C GLU A 93 10.95 -6.20 -22.48
N LYS A 94 11.91 -5.83 -21.64
CA LYS A 94 13.34 -6.15 -21.77
C LYS A 94 13.89 -6.91 -20.55
N ALA A 95 13.02 -7.28 -19.61
CA ALA A 95 13.36 -8.01 -18.39
C ALA A 95 13.62 -9.49 -18.65
#